data_AF-D8F4C9-F1
#
_entry.id   AF-D8F4C9-F1
#
_cell.length_a   1.000
_cell.length_b   1.000
_cell.length_c   1.000
_cell.angle_alpha   90.00
_cell.angle_beta   90.00
_cell.angle_gamma   90.00
#
_symmetry.space_group_name_H-M   'P 1'
#
loop_
_entity.id
_entity.type
_entity.pdbx_description
1 polymer ?
#
loop_
_entity_poly.entity_id
_entity_poly.type
_entity_poly.pdbx_seq_one_letter_code
_entity_poly.pdbx_strand_id
1 'polypeptide(L)'
;MNFYDAHIHFTFTRRTEHLQDMFFRLKKIGIKGFDAFFMAEFPFKMRTILAMVPEDYHGNITYDSLLHQRNPFSLMATDTDLEIVPYLDARFIETDIERKIEKYQSIGFKGLKLLYVPEEDTGTKIGGMQKAFGRSLKQSERITSLLIDNASAREMCITIHADLRRYGRFIETMIKEHPNTNFNIPHFGYSRRAISPILEKYPNCFTDLSSLDSFVKNRGSYLDFIRHYRDKVLFGSDASINAHDKENILSPPSMKMESCLPYLP
;
A
#
# COMPACT_ATOMS: atom_id res chain seq x y z
N MET A 1 18.58 -9.01 13.10
CA MET A 1 17.40 -9.57 12.41
C MET A 1 17.31 -8.90 11.05
N ASN A 2 17.02 -9.66 10.00
CA ASN A 2 16.82 -9.10 8.65
C ASN A 2 15.33 -9.24 8.31
N PHE A 3 14.69 -8.18 7.83
CA PHE A 3 13.27 -8.22 7.46
C PHE A 3 12.97 -7.33 6.24
N TYR A 4 11.81 -7.58 5.64
CA TYR A 4 11.28 -6.87 4.49
C TYR A 4 10.00 -6.15 4.88
N ASP A 5 9.81 -4.93 4.38
CA ASP A 5 8.62 -4.13 4.64
C ASP A 5 7.69 -4.14 3.43
N ALA A 6 6.54 -4.82 3.55
CA ALA A 6 5.59 -4.96 2.46
C ALA A 6 4.75 -3.69 2.19
N HIS A 7 5.00 -2.58 2.91
CA HIS A 7 4.12 -1.42 2.84
C HIS A 7 4.82 -0.10 3.20
N ILE A 8 5.42 0.54 2.19
CA ILE A 8 6.00 1.88 2.32
C ILE A 8 5.40 2.84 1.29
N HIS A 9 4.93 3.98 1.78
CA HIS A 9 4.49 5.10 0.95
C HIS A 9 5.64 6.02 0.59
N PHE A 10 5.77 6.40 -0.69
CA PHE A 10 6.83 7.28 -1.14
C PHE A 10 6.27 8.67 -1.51
N THR A 11 6.61 9.70 -0.74
CA THR A 11 6.17 11.10 -0.96
C THR A 11 7.37 12.06 -0.87
N PHE A 12 8.26 11.97 -1.85
CA PHE A 12 9.56 12.64 -1.82
C PHE A 12 9.61 13.93 -2.66
N THR A 13 10.25 14.98 -2.14
CA THR A 13 10.37 16.32 -2.78
C THR A 13 11.82 16.83 -2.91
N ARG A 14 12.85 16.03 -2.60
CA ARG A 14 14.24 16.53 -2.40
C ARG A 14 15.28 16.03 -3.41
N ARG A 15 16.51 16.51 -3.25
CA ARG A 15 17.72 15.98 -3.89
C ARG A 15 18.07 14.58 -3.33
N THR A 16 18.57 13.71 -4.19
CA THR A 16 18.85 12.28 -3.96
C THR A 16 19.71 11.96 -2.72
N GLU A 17 20.53 12.90 -2.25
CA GLU A 17 21.44 12.73 -1.10
C GLU A 17 20.73 12.30 0.20
N HIS A 18 19.54 12.85 0.50
CA HIS A 18 18.81 12.48 1.71
C HIS A 18 18.22 11.07 1.69
N LEU A 19 17.98 10.51 0.50
CA LEU A 19 17.47 9.14 0.37
C LEU A 19 18.55 8.13 0.76
N GLN A 20 19.82 8.41 0.47
CA GLN A 20 20.93 7.54 0.83
C GLN A 20 21.09 7.43 2.35
N ASP A 21 21.04 8.56 3.06
CA ASP A 21 21.07 8.58 4.53
C ASP A 21 19.92 7.78 5.14
N MET A 22 18.73 7.91 4.55
CA MET A 22 17.55 7.17 4.99
C MET A 22 17.70 5.68 4.71
N PHE A 23 18.09 5.26 3.50
CA PHE A 23 18.36 3.86 3.18
C PHE A 23 19.42 3.26 4.10
N PHE A 24 20.47 4.01 4.41
CA PHE A 24 21.47 3.60 5.39
C PHE A 24 20.87 3.38 6.80
N ARG A 25 19.96 4.26 7.25
CA ARG A 25 19.25 4.09 8.52
C ARG A 25 18.33 2.87 8.52
N LEU A 26 17.57 2.65 7.44
CA LEU A 26 16.71 1.46 7.28
C LEU A 26 17.55 0.17 7.36
N LYS A 27 18.71 0.13 6.70
CA LYS A 27 19.65 -1.00 6.80
C LYS A 27 20.16 -1.23 8.21
N LYS A 28 20.51 -0.15 8.92
CA LYS A 28 20.99 -0.23 10.31
C LYS A 28 19.97 -0.87 11.26
N ILE A 29 18.68 -0.72 11.00
CA ILE A 29 17.63 -1.37 11.80
C ILE A 29 17.28 -2.78 11.30
N GLY A 30 17.92 -3.27 10.22
CA GLY A 30 17.75 -4.62 9.71
C GLY A 30 16.86 -4.76 8.47
N ILE A 31 16.37 -3.67 7.88
CA ILE A 31 15.59 -3.75 6.64
C ILE A 31 16.50 -4.18 5.49
N LYS A 32 16.06 -5.17 4.72
CA LYS A 32 16.74 -5.68 3.51
C LYS A 32 16.04 -5.27 2.21
N GLY A 33 14.76 -4.98 2.28
CA GLY A 33 13.99 -4.53 1.13
C GLY A 33 12.60 -4.08 1.55
N PHE A 34 11.90 -3.47 0.62
CA PHE A 34 10.54 -3.03 0.85
C PHE A 34 9.76 -2.80 -0.44
N ASP A 35 8.44 -2.92 -0.33
CA ASP A 35 7.50 -2.56 -1.37
C ASP A 35 7.23 -1.05 -1.30
N ALA A 36 7.56 -0.34 -2.38
CA ALA A 36 7.49 1.12 -2.45
C ALA A 36 6.32 1.58 -3.33
N PHE A 37 5.38 2.32 -2.76
CA PHE A 37 4.15 2.74 -3.43
C PHE A 37 4.33 4.14 -4.04
N PHE A 38 4.19 4.22 -5.37
CA PHE A 38 4.37 5.47 -6.12
C PHE A 38 3.09 5.89 -6.86
N MET A 39 2.64 7.13 -6.65
CA MET A 39 1.55 7.74 -7.42
C MET A 39 2.06 8.32 -8.73
N ALA A 40 2.35 7.45 -9.70
CA ALA A 40 2.88 7.87 -11.00
C ALA A 40 1.81 8.44 -11.96
N GLU A 41 0.54 8.17 -11.71
CA GLU A 41 -0.63 8.74 -12.40
C GLU A 41 -1.49 9.48 -11.39
N PHE A 42 -1.82 10.75 -11.66
CA PHE A 42 -2.65 11.58 -10.80
C PHE A 42 -3.35 12.68 -11.60
N PRO A 43 -4.55 13.12 -11.16
CA PRO A 43 -5.29 14.17 -11.86
C PRO A 43 -4.67 15.54 -11.61
N PHE A 44 -4.99 16.50 -12.48
CA PHE A 44 -4.53 17.89 -12.33
C PHE A 44 -5.18 18.66 -11.18
N LYS A 45 -6.23 18.14 -10.56
CA LYS A 45 -6.96 18.84 -9.49
C LYS A 45 -6.51 18.31 -8.14
N MET A 46 -5.76 19.12 -7.39
CA MET A 46 -5.31 18.78 -6.02
C MET A 46 -6.47 18.35 -5.11
N ARG A 47 -7.64 19.01 -5.21
CA ARG A 47 -8.83 18.63 -4.45
C ARG A 47 -9.25 17.16 -4.68
N THR A 48 -9.15 16.67 -5.92
CA THR A 48 -9.45 15.27 -6.24
C THR A 48 -8.42 14.34 -5.64
N ILE A 49 -7.13 14.73 -5.65
CA ILE A 49 -6.05 13.96 -5.03
C ILE A 49 -6.30 13.85 -3.52
N LEU A 50 -6.47 14.97 -2.83
CA LEU A 50 -6.67 15.03 -1.38
C LEU A 50 -7.95 14.32 -0.94
N ALA A 51 -8.99 14.26 -1.77
CA ALA A 51 -10.19 13.48 -1.48
C ALA A 51 -9.93 11.95 -1.41
N MET A 52 -8.84 11.47 -2.01
CA MET A 52 -8.44 10.05 -2.05
C MET A 52 -7.19 9.77 -1.23
N VAL A 53 -6.71 10.72 -0.42
CA VAL A 53 -5.55 10.56 0.47
C VAL A 53 -6.05 10.78 1.91
N PRO A 54 -5.68 9.93 2.88
CA PRO A 54 -6.05 10.17 4.28
C PRO A 54 -5.58 11.55 4.75
N GLU A 55 -6.38 12.22 5.58
CA GLU A 55 -6.14 13.61 6.02
C GLU A 55 -4.73 13.80 6.61
N ASP A 56 -4.26 12.84 7.40
CA ASP A 56 -2.95 12.88 8.06
C ASP A 56 -1.77 12.99 7.08
N TYR A 57 -1.96 12.57 5.83
CA TYR A 57 -0.92 12.65 4.79
C TYR A 57 -1.01 13.92 3.94
N HIS A 58 -2.04 14.76 4.09
CA HIS A 58 -2.27 15.92 3.22
C HIS A 58 -1.08 16.89 3.22
N GLY A 59 -0.40 17.08 4.36
CA GLY A 59 0.77 17.94 4.47
C GLY A 59 1.96 17.53 3.60
N ASN A 60 2.03 16.26 3.20
CA ASN A 60 3.09 15.70 2.37
C ASN A 60 2.75 15.66 0.87
N ILE A 61 1.50 15.97 0.50
CA ILE A 61 1.05 15.93 -0.90
C ILE A 61 1.13 17.32 -1.53
N THR A 62 2.16 17.51 -2.33
CA THR A 62 2.34 18.69 -3.19
C THR A 62 2.46 18.27 -4.66
N TYR A 63 2.20 19.17 -5.62
CA TYR A 63 2.45 18.85 -7.03
C TYR A 63 3.90 18.46 -7.29
N ASP A 64 4.84 19.13 -6.62
CA ASP A 64 6.25 18.79 -6.70
C ASP A 64 6.52 17.35 -6.23
N SER A 65 5.96 16.95 -5.07
CA SER A 65 6.08 15.57 -4.57
C SER A 65 5.51 14.53 -5.53
N LEU A 66 4.43 14.87 -6.24
CA LEU A 66 3.75 13.96 -7.16
C LEU A 66 4.51 13.87 -8.49
N LEU A 67 5.08 14.97 -8.98
CA LEU A 67 5.89 14.98 -10.20
C LEU A 67 7.12 14.07 -10.06
N HIS A 68 7.77 14.06 -8.89
CA HIS A 68 8.89 13.17 -8.61
C HIS A 68 8.50 11.68 -8.53
N GLN A 69 7.21 11.36 -8.33
CA GLN A 69 6.72 9.98 -8.31
C GLN A 69 6.41 9.42 -9.71
N ARG A 70 6.37 10.24 -10.76
CA ARG A 70 6.06 9.79 -12.14
C ARG A 70 7.06 8.80 -12.70
N ASN A 71 8.34 8.95 -12.34
CA ASN A 71 9.42 8.07 -12.73
C ASN A 71 10.36 7.86 -11.54
N PRO A 72 10.06 6.88 -10.67
CA PRO A 72 10.85 6.64 -9.47
C PRO A 72 12.17 5.89 -9.74
N PHE A 73 12.39 5.38 -10.97
CA PHE A 73 13.51 4.50 -11.27
C PHE A 73 14.86 5.21 -11.21
N SER A 74 14.91 6.52 -11.48
CA SER A 74 16.14 7.31 -11.26
C SER A 74 16.54 7.37 -9.78
N LEU A 75 15.56 7.32 -8.86
CA LEU A 75 15.80 7.28 -7.43
C LEU A 75 16.22 5.88 -6.97
N MET A 76 15.68 4.83 -7.60
CA MET A 76 16.04 3.44 -7.32
C MET A 76 17.38 3.02 -7.95
N ALA A 77 17.86 3.73 -8.97
CA ALA A 77 19.20 3.55 -9.53
C ALA A 77 20.34 4.06 -8.62
N THR A 78 20.02 4.48 -7.39
CA THR A 78 21.03 4.82 -6.39
C THR A 78 21.78 3.56 -5.95
N ASP A 79 23.06 3.71 -5.62
CA ASP A 79 23.89 2.62 -5.10
C ASP A 79 23.40 2.19 -3.71
N THR A 80 22.46 1.25 -3.69
CA THR A 80 21.88 0.66 -2.48
C THR A 80 21.73 -0.85 -2.66
N ASP A 81 22.06 -1.60 -1.61
CA ASP A 81 21.83 -3.04 -1.48
C ASP A 81 20.42 -3.38 -0.97
N LEU A 82 19.55 -2.37 -0.81
CA LEU A 82 18.14 -2.58 -0.49
C LEU A 82 17.38 -3.07 -1.72
N GLU A 83 16.61 -4.15 -1.55
CA GLU A 83 15.68 -4.63 -2.56
C GLU A 83 14.40 -3.77 -2.54
N ILE A 84 14.35 -2.76 -3.39
CA ILE A 84 13.18 -1.87 -3.51
C ILE A 84 12.30 -2.39 -4.63
N VAL A 85 11.09 -2.83 -4.29
CA VAL A 85 10.11 -3.34 -5.25
C VAL A 85 9.07 -2.25 -5.56
N PRO A 86 9.04 -1.68 -6.77
CA PRO A 86 8.15 -0.57 -7.08
C PRO A 86 6.73 -1.05 -7.39
N TYR A 87 5.76 -0.47 -6.69
CA TYR A 87 4.33 -0.65 -6.93
C TYR A 87 3.70 0.63 -7.48
N LEU A 88 2.89 0.48 -8.52
CA LEU A 88 2.09 1.54 -9.10
C LEU A 88 0.86 1.76 -8.22
N ASP A 89 0.74 2.93 -7.60
CA ASP A 89 -0.51 3.34 -6.98
C ASP A 89 -1.52 3.79 -8.05
N ALA A 90 -2.48 2.93 -8.35
CA ALA A 90 -3.42 3.11 -9.44
C ALA A 90 -4.74 3.75 -9.03
N ARG A 91 -4.83 4.37 -7.83
CA ARG A 91 -6.08 4.95 -7.32
C ARG A 91 -6.70 6.01 -8.23
N PHE A 92 -5.91 6.62 -9.13
CA PHE A 92 -6.36 7.66 -10.06
C PHE A 92 -6.50 7.21 -11.51
N ILE A 93 -6.27 5.92 -11.82
CA ILE A 93 -6.40 5.41 -13.18
C ILE A 93 -7.88 5.07 -13.45
N GLU A 94 -8.54 5.86 -14.31
CA GLU A 94 -9.96 5.66 -14.67
C GLU A 94 -10.19 5.15 -16.09
N THR A 95 -9.28 5.52 -17.00
CA THR A 95 -9.38 5.30 -18.44
C THR A 95 -8.05 4.81 -18.99
N ASP A 96 -8.11 4.18 -20.17
CA ASP A 96 -6.96 3.53 -20.82
C ASP A 96 -6.23 2.55 -19.89
N ILE A 97 -6.98 1.82 -19.07
CA ILE A 97 -6.44 0.97 -18.00
C ILE A 97 -5.38 0.02 -18.54
N GLU A 98 -5.73 -0.79 -19.54
CA GLU A 98 -4.81 -1.76 -20.14
C GLU A 98 -3.49 -1.13 -20.60
N ARG A 99 -3.59 -0.10 -21.44
CA ARG A 99 -2.42 0.63 -21.98
C ARG A 99 -1.56 1.23 -20.87
N LYS A 100 -2.17 1.79 -19.83
CA LYS A 100 -1.43 2.38 -18.70
C LYS A 100 -0.74 1.31 -17.87
N ILE A 101 -1.44 0.24 -17.49
CA ILE A 101 -0.83 -0.86 -16.72
C ILE A 101 0.33 -1.48 -17.51
N GLU A 102 0.17 -1.71 -18.81
CA GLU A 102 1.25 -2.19 -19.68
C GLU A 102 2.46 -1.26 -19.72
N LYS A 103 2.21 0.05 -19.91
CA LYS A 103 3.25 1.07 -19.87
C LYS A 103 4.01 1.03 -18.55
N TYR A 104 3.32 0.95 -17.41
CA TYR A 104 3.98 0.99 -16.10
C TYR A 104 4.74 -0.31 -15.80
N GLN A 105 4.17 -1.46 -16.16
CA GLN A 105 4.88 -2.74 -16.02
C GLN A 105 6.16 -2.76 -16.88
N SER A 106 6.08 -2.30 -18.13
CA SER A 106 7.24 -2.32 -19.04
C SER A 106 8.38 -1.40 -18.64
N ILE A 107 8.11 -0.31 -17.89
CA ILE A 107 9.16 0.54 -17.32
C ILE A 107 9.72 0.02 -15.99
N GLY A 108 9.17 -1.08 -15.45
CA GLY A 108 9.77 -1.81 -14.34
C GLY A 108 8.92 -1.94 -13.08
N PHE A 109 7.67 -1.43 -13.07
CA PHE A 109 6.78 -1.66 -11.91
C PHE A 109 6.46 -3.14 -11.78
N LYS A 110 6.54 -3.66 -10.54
CA LYS A 110 6.36 -5.09 -10.22
C LYS A 110 5.06 -5.40 -9.50
N GLY A 111 4.41 -4.37 -8.94
CA GLY A 111 3.14 -4.52 -8.25
C GLY A 111 2.17 -3.37 -8.52
N LEU A 112 0.91 -3.61 -8.18
CA LEU A 112 -0.19 -2.66 -8.27
C LEU A 112 -0.74 -2.41 -6.86
N LYS A 113 -0.77 -1.15 -6.44
CA LYS A 113 -1.42 -0.74 -5.21
C LYS A 113 -2.77 -0.11 -5.52
N LEU A 114 -3.81 -0.57 -4.82
CA LEU A 114 -5.19 -0.12 -4.97
C LEU A 114 -5.70 0.46 -3.66
N LEU A 115 -6.62 1.43 -3.77
CA LEU A 115 -7.37 1.99 -2.65
C LEU A 115 -8.85 1.86 -2.97
N TYR A 116 -9.51 0.84 -2.43
CA TYR A 116 -10.92 0.56 -2.68
C TYR A 116 -11.81 1.18 -1.59
N VAL A 117 -12.14 2.45 -1.79
CA VAL A 117 -13.01 3.24 -0.91
C VAL A 117 -14.10 3.87 -1.78
N PRO A 118 -15.14 3.12 -2.18
CA PRO A 118 -16.13 3.61 -3.14
C PRO A 118 -16.96 4.77 -2.59
N GLU A 119 -17.18 4.78 -1.28
CA GLU A 119 -17.95 5.78 -0.52
C GLU A 119 -17.07 6.40 0.57
N GLU A 120 -17.50 7.51 1.18
CA GLU A 120 -16.73 8.16 2.26
C GLU A 120 -16.42 7.20 3.42
N ASP A 121 -15.16 7.21 3.84
CA ASP A 121 -14.67 6.52 5.02
C ASP A 121 -14.40 7.57 6.11
N THR A 122 -15.27 7.60 7.11
CA THR A 122 -15.17 8.54 8.22
C THR A 122 -14.03 8.21 9.19
N GLY A 123 -13.57 6.96 9.22
CA GLY A 123 -12.47 6.53 10.10
C GLY A 123 -11.13 7.06 9.63
N THR A 124 -10.84 6.90 8.34
CA THR A 124 -9.59 7.39 7.70
C THR A 124 -9.75 8.78 7.07
N LYS A 125 -10.96 9.36 7.15
CA LYS A 125 -11.35 10.65 6.56
C LYS A 125 -11.06 10.73 5.06
N ILE A 126 -11.18 9.60 4.36
CA ILE A 126 -11.07 9.54 2.90
C ILE A 126 -12.44 9.84 2.31
N GLY A 127 -12.51 10.79 1.38
CA GLY A 127 -13.76 11.22 0.75
C GLY A 127 -14.39 10.15 -0.16
N GLY A 128 -13.59 9.21 -0.64
CA GLY A 128 -14.02 8.07 -1.45
C GLY A 128 -14.21 8.39 -2.93
N MET A 129 -14.32 7.33 -3.74
CA MET A 129 -14.37 7.39 -5.19
C MET A 129 -15.59 8.14 -5.71
N GLN A 130 -16.73 8.05 -5.02
CA GLN A 130 -17.93 8.81 -5.38
C GLN A 130 -17.67 10.31 -5.30
N LYS A 131 -17.04 10.80 -4.22
CA LYS A 131 -16.75 12.23 -4.03
C LYS A 131 -15.63 12.71 -4.95
N ALA A 132 -14.61 11.88 -5.18
CA ALA A 132 -13.45 12.23 -6.00
C ALA A 132 -13.75 12.20 -7.51
N PHE A 133 -14.51 11.20 -7.96
CA PHE A 133 -14.68 10.86 -9.38
C PHE A 133 -16.14 10.84 -9.85
N GLY A 134 -17.12 10.98 -8.95
CA GLY A 134 -18.54 10.89 -9.30
C GLY A 134 -19.01 9.46 -9.61
N ARG A 135 -18.25 8.44 -9.21
CA ARG A 135 -18.55 7.03 -9.50
C ARG A 135 -19.60 6.47 -8.54
N SER A 136 -20.51 5.68 -9.07
CA SER A 136 -21.31 4.74 -8.28
C SER A 136 -20.45 3.57 -7.75
N LEU A 137 -20.99 2.81 -6.80
CA LEU A 137 -20.37 1.57 -6.32
C LEU A 137 -20.08 0.61 -7.49
N LYS A 138 -21.07 0.34 -8.34
CA LYS A 138 -20.93 -0.57 -9.50
C LYS A 138 -19.85 -0.12 -10.49
N GLN A 139 -19.71 1.20 -10.72
CA GLN A 139 -18.63 1.74 -11.55
C GLN A 139 -17.27 1.57 -10.88
N SER A 140 -17.21 1.74 -9.56
CA SER A 140 -15.99 1.54 -8.77
C SER A 140 -15.54 0.08 -8.77
N GLU A 141 -16.46 -0.87 -8.61
CA GLU A 141 -16.22 -2.30 -8.75
C GLU A 141 -15.69 -2.63 -10.14
N ARG A 142 -16.39 -2.18 -11.20
CA ARG A 142 -15.95 -2.43 -12.59
C ARG A 142 -14.54 -1.91 -12.87
N ILE A 143 -14.22 -0.69 -12.47
CA ILE A 143 -12.89 -0.10 -12.70
C ILE A 143 -11.83 -0.86 -11.89
N THR A 144 -12.14 -1.24 -10.66
CA THR A 144 -11.22 -1.99 -9.80
C THR A 144 -10.96 -3.39 -10.36
N SER A 145 -11.99 -4.10 -10.82
CA SER A 145 -11.83 -5.40 -11.51
C SER A 145 -10.95 -5.26 -12.75
N LEU A 146 -11.20 -4.25 -13.60
CA LEU A 146 -10.36 -4.03 -14.79
C LEU A 146 -8.90 -3.74 -14.46
N LEU A 147 -8.62 -3.02 -13.37
CA LEU A 147 -7.26 -2.78 -12.89
C LEU A 147 -6.60 -4.08 -12.43
N ILE A 148 -7.32 -4.91 -11.67
CA ILE A 148 -6.86 -6.22 -11.18
C ILE A 148 -6.62 -7.16 -12.37
N ASP A 149 -7.57 -7.32 -13.28
CA ASP A 149 -7.45 -8.16 -14.49
C ASP A 149 -6.16 -7.84 -15.26
N ASN A 150 -5.91 -6.55 -15.50
CA ASN A 150 -4.78 -6.10 -16.29
C ASN A 150 -3.43 -6.24 -15.59
N ALA A 151 -3.39 -6.09 -14.26
CA ALA A 151 -2.20 -6.32 -13.46
C ALA A 151 -1.90 -7.82 -13.32
N SER A 152 -2.92 -8.62 -13.04
CA SER A 152 -2.83 -10.08 -12.96
C SER A 152 -2.33 -10.71 -14.26
N ALA A 153 -2.85 -10.27 -15.41
CA ALA A 153 -2.41 -10.73 -16.73
C ALA A 153 -0.94 -10.38 -17.05
N ARG A 154 -0.34 -9.48 -16.28
CA ARG A 154 1.06 -9.02 -16.42
C ARG A 154 1.92 -9.44 -15.23
N GLU A 155 1.45 -10.42 -14.46
CA GLU A 155 2.16 -11.03 -13.33
C GLU A 155 2.56 -10.03 -12.24
N MET A 156 1.81 -8.93 -12.12
CA MET A 156 2.02 -7.95 -11.05
C MET A 156 1.37 -8.45 -9.75
N CYS A 157 2.07 -8.31 -8.64
CA CYS A 157 1.47 -8.53 -7.30
C CYS A 157 0.48 -7.39 -6.99
N ILE A 158 -0.54 -7.66 -6.17
CA ILE A 158 -1.59 -6.69 -5.88
C ILE A 158 -1.67 -6.42 -4.38
N THR A 159 -1.50 -5.15 -3.99
CA THR A 159 -1.81 -4.69 -2.64
C THR A 159 -3.09 -3.88 -2.68
N ILE A 160 -4.13 -4.29 -1.94
CA ILE A 160 -5.45 -3.64 -1.99
C ILE A 160 -5.96 -3.26 -0.60
N HIS A 161 -6.06 -1.95 -0.37
CA HIS A 161 -6.76 -1.40 0.79
C HIS A 161 -8.27 -1.51 0.58
N ALA A 162 -8.94 -2.29 1.42
CA ALA A 162 -10.40 -2.41 1.43
C ALA A 162 -10.92 -2.75 2.84
N ASP A 163 -12.08 -2.18 3.21
CA ASP A 163 -12.83 -2.63 4.39
C ASP A 163 -13.58 -3.93 4.08
N LEU A 164 -13.04 -5.06 4.54
CA LEU A 164 -13.62 -6.38 4.28
C LEU A 164 -14.96 -6.60 4.96
N ARG A 165 -15.30 -5.82 5.99
CA ARG A 165 -16.62 -5.89 6.63
C ARG A 165 -17.72 -5.39 5.69
N ARG A 166 -17.39 -4.44 4.82
CA ARG A 166 -18.32 -3.82 3.86
C ARG A 166 -18.21 -4.45 2.48
N TYR A 167 -16.99 -4.69 2.01
CA TYR A 167 -16.71 -5.05 0.62
C TYR A 167 -16.04 -6.41 0.47
N GLY A 168 -16.01 -7.23 1.54
CA GLY A 168 -15.32 -8.52 1.55
C GLY A 168 -15.75 -9.47 0.44
N ARG A 169 -17.05 -9.50 0.08
CA ARG A 169 -17.56 -10.34 -1.02
C ARG A 169 -16.95 -9.98 -2.38
N PHE A 170 -16.84 -8.67 -2.66
CA PHE A 170 -16.22 -8.20 -3.90
C PHE A 170 -14.74 -8.58 -3.95
N ILE A 171 -14.01 -8.29 -2.87
CA ILE A 171 -12.57 -8.61 -2.76
C ILE A 171 -12.32 -10.12 -2.85
N GLU A 172 -13.13 -10.94 -2.18
CA GLU A 172 -13.03 -12.40 -2.26
C GLU A 172 -13.27 -12.91 -3.68
N THR A 173 -14.22 -12.31 -4.41
CA THR A 173 -14.48 -12.65 -5.81
C THR A 173 -13.24 -12.39 -6.67
N MET A 174 -12.60 -11.23 -6.50
CA MET A 174 -11.37 -10.91 -7.23
C MET A 174 -10.23 -11.89 -6.90
N ILE A 175 -10.00 -12.21 -5.63
CA ILE A 175 -8.96 -13.18 -5.24
C ILE A 175 -9.22 -14.55 -5.87
N LYS A 176 -10.47 -15.01 -5.85
CA LYS A 176 -10.88 -16.29 -6.41
C LYS A 176 -10.67 -16.36 -7.93
N GLU A 177 -10.95 -15.27 -8.64
CA GLU A 177 -10.84 -15.21 -10.11
C GLU A 177 -9.39 -15.12 -10.60
N HIS A 178 -8.44 -14.75 -9.71
CA HIS A 178 -7.01 -14.62 -10.04
C HIS A 178 -6.13 -15.51 -9.13
N PRO A 179 -6.24 -16.84 -9.22
CA PRO A 179 -5.54 -17.76 -8.30
C PRO A 179 -4.01 -17.73 -8.41
N ASN A 180 -3.46 -17.23 -9.52
CA ASN A 180 -2.02 -17.13 -9.76
C ASN A 180 -1.44 -15.76 -9.35
N THR A 181 -2.29 -14.83 -8.91
CA THR A 181 -1.87 -13.48 -8.51
C THR A 181 -1.82 -13.40 -7.00
N ASN A 182 -0.68 -12.94 -6.46
CA ASN A 182 -0.56 -12.70 -5.03
C ASN A 182 -1.27 -11.41 -4.64
N PHE A 183 -2.14 -11.51 -3.64
CA PHE A 183 -2.85 -10.38 -3.04
C PHE A 183 -2.34 -10.14 -1.63
N ASN A 184 -1.95 -8.92 -1.31
CA ASN A 184 -1.83 -8.43 0.05
C ASN A 184 -3.02 -7.53 0.37
N ILE A 185 -3.77 -7.84 1.44
CA ILE A 185 -4.81 -6.96 1.99
C ILE A 185 -4.26 -6.33 3.28
N PRO A 186 -3.81 -5.07 3.27
CA PRO A 186 -3.16 -4.46 4.42
C PRO A 186 -4.05 -4.33 5.66
N HIS A 187 -3.41 -4.12 6.81
CA HIS A 187 -4.09 -3.81 8.07
C HIS A 187 -5.14 -4.86 8.50
N PHE A 188 -4.92 -6.13 8.16
CA PHE A 188 -5.89 -7.21 8.36
C PHE A 188 -7.26 -6.95 7.71
N GLY A 189 -7.30 -6.17 6.63
CA GLY A 189 -8.54 -5.74 5.99
C GLY A 189 -9.51 -5.02 6.95
N TYR A 190 -8.95 -4.35 7.96
CA TYR A 190 -9.65 -3.70 9.08
C TYR A 190 -10.48 -4.65 9.97
N SER A 191 -10.32 -5.96 9.82
CA SER A 191 -11.03 -6.96 10.63
C SER A 191 -10.41 -8.35 10.54
N ARG A 192 -9.71 -8.77 11.60
CA ARG A 192 -9.20 -10.16 11.76
C ARG A 192 -10.26 -11.23 11.47
N ARG A 193 -11.50 -11.01 11.94
CA ARG A 193 -12.61 -11.94 11.71
C ARG A 193 -13.03 -12.03 10.24
N ALA A 194 -12.95 -10.92 9.50
CA ALA A 194 -13.34 -10.90 8.09
C ALA A 194 -12.23 -11.44 7.17
N ILE A 195 -10.96 -11.17 7.48
CA ILE A 195 -9.82 -11.64 6.68
C ILE A 195 -9.52 -13.13 6.92
N SER A 196 -9.73 -13.67 8.13
CA SER A 196 -9.50 -15.07 8.49
C SER A 196 -10.00 -16.10 7.47
N PRO A 197 -11.30 -16.13 7.09
CA PRO A 197 -11.80 -17.11 6.13
C PRO A 197 -11.17 -16.96 4.74
N ILE A 198 -10.75 -15.75 4.35
CA ILE A 198 -10.05 -15.50 3.10
C ILE A 198 -8.64 -16.11 3.16
N LEU A 199 -7.90 -15.87 4.26
CA LEU A 199 -6.56 -16.47 4.46
C LEU A 199 -6.61 -17.99 4.57
N GLU A 200 -7.67 -18.58 5.11
CA GLU A 200 -7.81 -20.05 5.17
C GLU A 200 -8.04 -20.65 3.78
N LYS A 201 -8.86 -19.98 2.97
CA LYS A 201 -9.36 -20.51 1.70
C LYS A 201 -8.42 -20.28 0.52
N TYR A 202 -7.71 -19.14 0.48
CA TYR A 202 -6.95 -18.71 -0.69
C TYR A 202 -5.44 -18.70 -0.40
N PRO A 203 -4.63 -19.58 -1.03
CA PRO A 203 -3.19 -19.66 -0.81
C PRO A 203 -2.44 -18.42 -1.31
N ASN A 204 -2.99 -17.73 -2.31
CA ASN A 204 -2.45 -16.52 -2.92
C ASN A 204 -2.84 -15.23 -2.18
N CYS A 205 -3.47 -15.32 -1.00
CA CYS A 205 -3.86 -14.15 -0.22
C CYS A 205 -3.03 -14.03 1.06
N PHE A 206 -2.53 -12.82 1.28
CA PHE A 206 -1.70 -12.37 2.39
C PHE A 206 -2.33 -11.14 3.03
N THR A 207 -1.82 -10.75 4.18
CA THR A 207 -2.16 -9.51 4.87
C THR A 207 -0.94 -8.98 5.61
N ASP A 208 -0.93 -7.73 6.05
CA ASP A 208 0.18 -7.15 6.81
C ASP A 208 -0.25 -6.51 8.13
N LEU A 209 0.77 -6.24 8.95
CA LEU A 209 0.68 -5.68 10.31
C LEU A 209 0.61 -4.16 10.37
N SER A 210 0.57 -3.51 9.21
CA SER A 210 0.82 -2.08 9.13
C SER A 210 -0.31 -1.26 9.77
N SER A 211 0.00 -0.11 10.35
CA SER A 211 -0.95 0.83 10.98
C SER A 211 -2.03 0.21 11.90
N LEU A 212 -1.74 -0.91 12.56
CA LEU A 212 -2.71 -1.61 13.41
C LEU A 212 -2.94 -0.96 14.78
N ASP A 213 -2.07 -0.05 15.23
CA ASP A 213 -2.07 0.49 16.59
C ASP A 213 -3.41 1.13 16.99
N SER A 214 -4.03 1.89 16.09
CA SER A 214 -5.35 2.50 16.31
C SER A 214 -6.49 1.48 16.40
N PHE A 215 -6.28 0.24 15.95
CA PHE A 215 -7.27 -0.84 15.89
C PHE A 215 -7.03 -1.95 16.94
N VAL A 216 -5.86 -1.98 17.60
CA VAL A 216 -5.51 -3.02 18.58
C VAL A 216 -6.11 -2.70 19.94
N LYS A 217 -7.30 -3.26 20.21
CA LYS A 217 -7.93 -3.20 21.55
C LYS A 217 -7.39 -4.25 22.53
N ASN A 218 -6.92 -5.40 22.02
CA ASN A 218 -6.40 -6.51 22.81
C ASN A 218 -5.18 -7.11 22.11
N ARG A 219 -3.98 -6.80 22.61
CA ARG A 219 -2.70 -7.24 22.03
C ARG A 219 -2.57 -8.77 21.94
N GLY A 220 -3.01 -9.51 22.96
CA GLY A 220 -2.91 -10.98 22.99
C GLY A 220 -3.64 -11.62 21.80
N SER A 221 -4.87 -11.18 21.54
CA SER A 221 -5.65 -11.71 20.43
C SER A 221 -5.05 -11.40 19.04
N TYR A 222 -4.32 -10.30 18.90
CA TYR A 222 -3.60 -9.98 17.67
C TYR A 222 -2.36 -10.84 17.54
N LEU A 223 -1.57 -11.03 18.61
CA LEU A 223 -0.43 -11.93 18.61
C LEU A 223 -0.83 -13.38 18.26
N ASP A 224 -1.95 -13.86 18.80
CA ASP A 224 -2.45 -15.21 18.48
C ASP A 224 -2.83 -15.33 17.01
N PHE A 225 -3.46 -14.29 16.44
CA PHE A 225 -3.78 -14.24 15.01
C PHE A 225 -2.52 -14.27 14.14
N ILE A 226 -1.49 -13.49 14.50
CA ILE A 226 -0.21 -13.43 13.79
C ILE A 226 0.49 -14.78 13.84
N ARG A 227 0.53 -15.42 15.02
CA ARG A 227 1.12 -16.75 15.18
C ARG A 227 0.38 -17.81 14.37
N HIS A 228 -0.95 -17.73 14.34
CA HIS A 228 -1.78 -18.67 13.61
C HIS A 228 -1.59 -18.55 12.09
N TYR A 229 -1.55 -17.34 11.55
CA TYR A 229 -1.37 -17.06 10.11
C TYR A 229 0.06 -16.60 9.77
N ARG A 230 1.09 -17.07 10.48
CA ARG A 230 2.47 -16.56 10.35
C ARG A 230 3.05 -16.62 8.94
N ASP A 231 2.61 -17.59 8.14
CA ASP A 231 3.06 -17.78 6.75
C ASP A 231 2.29 -16.88 5.75
N LYS A 232 1.29 -16.14 6.25
CA LYS A 232 0.41 -15.26 5.46
C LYS A 232 0.35 -13.81 5.97
N VAL A 233 0.99 -13.54 7.12
CA VAL A 233 1.06 -12.21 7.72
C VAL A 233 2.45 -11.63 7.47
N LEU A 234 2.50 -10.57 6.68
CA LEU A 234 3.69 -9.84 6.31
C LEU A 234 4.00 -8.75 7.34
N PHE A 235 5.28 -8.44 7.51
CA PHE A 235 5.66 -7.18 8.15
C PHE A 235 5.37 -6.03 7.18
N GLY A 236 4.71 -5.00 7.67
CA GLY A 236 4.51 -3.75 6.95
C GLY A 236 4.45 -2.62 7.97
N SER A 237 5.13 -1.50 7.72
CA SER A 237 5.10 -0.38 8.67
C SER A 237 4.08 0.69 8.33
N ASP A 238 3.61 0.74 7.07
CA ASP A 238 2.83 1.87 6.52
C ASP A 238 3.57 3.21 6.68
N ALA A 239 4.91 3.16 6.67
CA ALA A 239 5.70 4.37 6.85
C ALA A 239 5.69 5.20 5.57
N SER A 240 5.86 6.51 5.73
CA SER A 240 6.06 7.42 4.61
C SER A 240 7.51 7.84 4.53
N ILE A 241 8.14 7.50 3.40
CA ILE A 241 9.40 8.10 2.99
C ILE A 241 9.06 9.48 2.42
N ASN A 242 9.26 10.51 3.24
CA ASN A 242 9.07 11.89 2.86
C ASN A 242 10.34 12.71 3.06
N ALA A 243 10.40 13.88 2.43
CA ALA A 243 11.56 14.76 2.46
C ALA A 243 11.50 15.84 3.55
N HIS A 244 10.44 15.90 4.35
CA HIS A 244 10.26 16.92 5.38
C HIS A 244 10.83 16.51 6.75
N ASP A 245 11.01 15.20 6.99
CA ASP A 245 11.51 14.70 8.26
C ASP A 245 13.04 14.76 8.36
N LYS A 246 13.56 15.84 8.94
CA LYS A 246 14.96 15.87 9.42
C LYS A 246 15.19 14.96 10.64
N GLU A 247 14.13 14.52 11.33
CA GLU A 247 14.27 13.80 12.61
C GLU A 247 13.39 12.55 12.80
N ASN A 248 12.40 12.26 11.93
CA ASN A 248 11.38 11.24 12.21
C ASN A 248 11.06 10.29 11.03
N ILE A 249 12.09 9.69 10.45
CA ILE A 249 12.00 8.73 9.33
C ILE A 249 11.13 7.48 9.65
N LEU A 250 10.89 7.20 10.94
CA LEU A 250 10.09 6.08 11.43
C LEU A 250 9.13 6.50 12.54
N SER A 251 8.60 7.71 12.47
CA SER A 251 7.39 8.04 13.23
C SER A 251 6.18 7.80 12.33
N PRO A 252 5.58 6.60 12.35
CA PRO A 252 4.18 6.50 11.97
C PRO A 252 3.37 7.50 12.79
N PRO A 253 2.17 7.88 12.34
CA PRO A 253 1.25 8.68 13.15
C PRO A 253 0.92 8.08 14.54
N SER A 254 1.45 6.89 14.92
CA SER A 254 1.24 6.29 16.25
C SER A 254 2.20 5.18 16.73
N MET A 255 3.02 4.55 15.90
CA MET A 255 3.81 3.35 16.28
C MET A 255 5.22 3.67 16.83
N LYS A 256 5.48 3.20 18.05
CA LYS A 256 6.86 2.96 18.53
C LYS A 256 7.29 1.56 18.09
N MET A 257 8.26 1.47 17.17
CA MET A 257 8.87 0.21 16.69
C MET A 257 9.28 -0.76 17.82
N GLU A 258 9.66 -0.23 18.98
CA GLU A 258 10.09 -1.01 20.16
C GLU A 258 9.02 -2.01 20.66
N SER A 259 7.74 -1.82 20.30
CA SER A 259 6.65 -2.65 20.80
C SER A 259 6.37 -3.94 19.99
N CYS A 260 6.93 -4.09 18.79
CA CYS A 260 6.69 -5.24 17.91
C CYS A 260 7.93 -6.11 17.65
N LEU A 261 9.14 -5.57 17.87
CA LEU A 261 10.40 -6.26 17.65
C LEU A 261 10.63 -7.57 18.44
N PRO A 262 10.13 -7.78 19.68
CA PRO A 262 10.38 -9.05 20.38
C PRO A 262 9.50 -10.22 19.89
N TYR A 263 8.70 -10.05 18.83
CA TYR A 263 7.70 -11.04 18.40
C TYR A 263 7.85 -11.55 16.97
N LEU A 264 8.85 -11.07 16.23
CA LEU A 264 9.24 -11.69 14.96
C LEU A 264 10.39 -12.68 15.25
N PRO A 265 10.29 -13.95 14.80
CA PRO A 265 11.33 -14.95 15.03
C PRO A 265 12.65 -14.64 14.32
#